data_AF-A0A2G8KNH2-F1
#
_entry.id   AF-A0A2G8KNH2-F1
#
_cell.length_a   1.000
_cell.length_b   1.000
_cell.length_c   1.000
_cell.angle_alpha   90.00
_cell.angle_beta   90.00
_cell.angle_gamma   90.00
#
_symmetry.space_group_name_H-M   'P 1'
#
loop_
_entity.id
_entity.type
_entity.pdbx_description
1 polymer ?
#
loop_
_entity_poly.entity_id
_entity_poly.type
_entity_poly.pdbx_seq_one_letter_code
_entity_poly.pdbx_strand_id
1 'polypeptide(L)'
;MCKLAIQHNNWIKLDLWEAEQDTWSPTTQVLHHHQGNLINSRINNNLSYPKPLTCVSTASPTRRGLKRRRNDAKNESPSKGDFLVALRNVSSLACFGAGMLPNNDIDKDDIYSSNSPVQVKLLCGGDLLESFAVPDLWSKEDMETIVGKYGLVVITRAGTDPYKFIYESDQLYKHQSNIHIVNEWIHNEISSTKI
;
A
#
# COMPACT_ATOMS: atom_id res chain seq x y z
N MET A 1 -13.38 -26.29 7.56
CA MET A 1 -14.10 -25.02 7.84
C MET A 1 -13.73 -23.92 6.85
N CYS A 2 -12.46 -23.50 6.76
CA CYS A 2 -12.03 -22.40 5.90
C CYS A 2 -12.45 -22.55 4.42
N LYS A 3 -12.33 -23.75 3.84
CA LYS A 3 -12.76 -24.04 2.45
C LYS A 3 -14.25 -23.71 2.20
N LEU A 4 -15.12 -23.99 3.17
CA LEU A 4 -16.56 -23.66 3.06
C LEU A 4 -16.79 -22.16 3.28
N ALA A 5 -16.08 -21.54 4.21
CA ALA A 5 -16.20 -20.11 4.49
C ALA A 5 -15.85 -19.23 3.27
N ILE A 6 -14.93 -19.69 2.42
CA ILE A 6 -14.51 -18.95 1.21
C ILE A 6 -15.16 -19.43 -0.09
N GLN A 7 -16.15 -20.34 -0.05
CA GLN A 7 -16.68 -21.02 -1.25
C GLN A 7 -17.24 -20.07 -2.32
N HIS A 8 -17.70 -18.88 -1.93
CA HIS A 8 -18.24 -17.86 -2.82
C HIS A 8 -17.31 -16.65 -3.00
N ASN A 9 -16.06 -16.71 -2.52
CA ASN A 9 -15.09 -15.62 -2.62
C ASN A 9 -14.17 -15.80 -3.85
N ASN A 10 -14.02 -14.75 -4.66
CA ASN A 10 -13.21 -14.78 -5.88
C ASN A 10 -11.74 -14.37 -5.68
N TRP A 11 -11.39 -13.70 -4.58
CA TRP A 11 -10.08 -13.08 -4.37
C TRP A 11 -9.27 -13.63 -3.18
N ILE A 12 -9.92 -14.21 -2.18
CA ILE A 12 -9.32 -14.93 -1.05
C ILE A 12 -9.21 -16.40 -1.43
N LYS A 13 -8.02 -16.97 -1.24
CA LYS A 13 -7.73 -18.39 -1.50
C LYS A 13 -7.20 -19.03 -0.24
N LEU A 14 -7.53 -20.31 -0.06
CA LEU A 14 -6.97 -21.14 1.00
C LEU A 14 -5.68 -21.77 0.47
N ASP A 15 -4.61 -21.59 1.22
CA ASP A 15 -3.35 -22.29 1.02
C ASP A 15 -3.19 -23.34 2.14
N LEU A 16 -2.69 -24.52 1.81
CA LEU A 16 -2.53 -25.64 2.74
C LEU A 16 -1.07 -25.89 3.11
N TRP A 17 -0.12 -25.19 2.49
CA TRP A 17 1.31 -25.50 2.60
C TRP A 17 1.80 -25.50 4.04
N GLU A 18 1.43 -24.49 4.85
CA GLU A 18 1.83 -24.41 6.26
C GLU A 18 1.25 -25.59 7.09
N ALA A 19 -0.01 -25.96 6.83
CA ALA A 19 -0.68 -27.03 7.55
C ALA A 19 -0.21 -28.44 7.15
N GLU A 20 0.43 -28.57 5.99
CA GLU A 20 1.03 -29.81 5.49
C GLU A 20 2.46 -30.03 6.02
N GLN A 21 3.05 -29.08 6.76
CA GLN A 21 4.39 -29.25 7.34
C GLN A 21 4.37 -30.21 8.54
N ASP A 22 5.38 -31.09 8.63
CA ASP A 22 5.50 -32.06 9.73
C ASP A 22 5.83 -31.39 11.09
N THR A 23 6.41 -30.19 11.05
CA THR A 23 6.82 -29.42 12.24
C THR A 23 6.28 -28.01 12.19
N TRP A 24 6.19 -27.36 13.35
CA TRP A 24 5.86 -25.94 13.43
C TRP A 24 6.82 -25.11 12.56
N SER A 25 6.27 -24.21 11.76
CA SER A 25 7.02 -23.31 10.89
C SER A 25 6.89 -21.85 11.36
N PRO A 26 7.99 -21.09 11.48
CA PRO A 26 7.93 -19.67 11.80
C PRO A 26 7.16 -18.87 10.74
N THR A 27 6.43 -17.84 11.16
CA THR A 27 5.67 -16.96 10.25
C THR A 27 6.54 -16.35 9.16
N THR A 28 7.81 -16.02 9.45
CA THR A 28 8.77 -15.53 8.45
C THR A 28 8.97 -16.52 7.30
N GLN A 29 9.02 -17.82 7.61
CA GLN A 29 9.18 -18.89 6.61
C GLN A 29 7.93 -18.99 5.72
N VAL A 30 6.74 -18.87 6.31
CA VAL A 30 5.46 -18.85 5.58
C VAL A 30 5.40 -17.65 4.63
N LEU A 31 5.75 -16.45 5.10
CA LEU A 31 5.83 -15.25 4.26
C LEU A 31 6.84 -15.39 3.12
N HIS A 32 8.01 -16.00 3.42
CA HIS A 32 9.02 -16.30 2.41
C HIS A 32 8.50 -17.25 1.33
N HIS A 33 7.84 -18.34 1.74
CA HIS A 33 7.24 -19.31 0.83
C HIS A 33 6.26 -18.63 -0.15
N HIS A 34 5.29 -17.86 0.36
CA HIS A 34 4.31 -17.19 -0.49
C HIS A 34 4.92 -16.13 -1.40
N GLN A 35 5.90 -15.37 -0.92
CA GLN A 35 6.60 -14.39 -1.74
C GLN A 35 7.34 -15.05 -2.91
N GLY A 36 8.01 -16.19 -2.65
CA GLY A 36 8.68 -16.99 -3.69
C GLY A 36 7.69 -17.54 -4.71
N ASN A 37 6.54 -18.07 -4.26
CA ASN A 37 5.50 -18.57 -5.14
C ASN A 37 4.96 -17.47 -6.07
N LEU A 38 4.68 -16.27 -5.56
CA LEU A 38 4.19 -15.16 -6.37
C LEU A 38 5.21 -14.71 -7.42
N ILE A 39 6.50 -14.68 -7.07
CA ILE A 39 7.58 -14.37 -8.01
C ILE A 39 7.64 -15.44 -9.11
N ASN A 40 7.61 -16.73 -8.73
CA ASN A 40 7.64 -17.84 -9.67
C ASN A 40 6.42 -17.84 -10.60
N SER A 41 5.22 -17.60 -10.07
CA SER A 41 3.99 -17.48 -10.87
C SER A 41 4.04 -16.29 -11.83
N ARG A 42 4.71 -15.19 -11.46
CA ARG A 42 4.91 -14.02 -12.33
C ARG A 42 5.89 -14.33 -13.46
N ILE A 43 7.03 -14.95 -13.14
CA ILE A 43 8.03 -15.37 -14.13
C ILE A 43 7.41 -16.34 -15.14
N ASN A 44 6.59 -17.27 -14.66
CA ASN A 44 5.95 -18.27 -15.50
C ASN A 44 4.66 -17.76 -16.19
N ASN A 45 4.34 -16.46 -16.11
CA ASN A 45 3.15 -15.81 -16.68
C ASN A 45 1.80 -16.48 -16.30
N ASN A 46 1.74 -17.19 -15.17
CA ASN A 46 0.54 -17.89 -14.72
C ASN A 46 -0.36 -17.02 -13.82
N LEU A 47 -0.02 -15.74 -13.63
CA LEU A 47 -0.82 -14.79 -12.85
C LEU A 47 -1.86 -14.09 -13.73
N SER A 48 -3.03 -14.70 -13.85
CA SER A 48 -4.24 -14.00 -14.30
C SER A 48 -4.81 -13.18 -13.15
N TYR A 49 -4.39 -11.91 -13.02
CA TYR A 49 -5.14 -10.98 -12.17
C TYR A 49 -6.44 -10.58 -12.89
N PRO A 50 -7.59 -10.49 -12.19
CA PRO A 50 -8.71 -9.74 -12.73
C PRO A 50 -8.21 -8.31 -12.96
N LYS A 51 -8.29 -7.84 -14.21
CA LYS A 51 -7.96 -6.46 -14.56
C LYS A 51 -8.71 -5.54 -13.59
N PRO A 52 -8.05 -4.53 -12.99
CA PRO A 52 -8.76 -3.56 -12.17
C PRO A 52 -9.92 -3.01 -12.99
N LEU A 53 -11.11 -2.92 -12.38
CA LEU A 53 -12.29 -2.36 -13.01
C LEU A 53 -11.91 -0.98 -13.54
N THR A 54 -11.72 -0.86 -14.85
CA THR A 54 -11.50 0.43 -15.50
C THR A 54 -12.73 1.26 -15.19
N CYS A 55 -12.55 2.33 -14.43
CA CYS A 55 -13.58 3.34 -14.28
C CYS A 55 -14.00 3.76 -15.68
N VAL A 56 -15.28 3.55 -16.02
CA VAL A 56 -15.85 4.10 -17.23
C VAL A 56 -15.71 5.61 -17.11
N SER A 57 -14.83 6.19 -17.91
CA SER A 57 -14.74 7.63 -18.08
C SER A 57 -16.05 8.11 -18.69
N THR A 58 -17.02 8.40 -17.83
CA THR A 58 -18.11 9.29 -18.22
C THR A 58 -17.46 10.63 -18.50
N ALA A 59 -17.44 11.00 -19.78
CA ALA A 59 -16.83 12.22 -20.26
C ALA A 59 -17.29 13.40 -19.39
N SER A 60 -16.34 14.06 -18.74
CA SER A 60 -16.61 15.28 -17.99
C SER A 60 -17.04 16.38 -18.98
N PRO A 61 -18.13 17.12 -18.72
CA PRO A 61 -18.59 18.15 -19.64
C PRO A 61 -17.58 19.29 -19.71
N THR A 62 -17.22 19.64 -20.96
CA THR A 62 -16.27 20.69 -21.29
C THR A 62 -16.73 22.03 -20.72
N ARG A 63 -15.95 22.62 -19.81
CA ARG A 63 -16.19 24.00 -19.33
C ARG A 63 -15.99 24.98 -20.48
N ARG A 64 -17.08 25.49 -21.04
CA ARG A 64 -17.09 26.69 -21.90
C ARG A 64 -16.52 27.87 -21.11
N GLY A 65 -15.43 28.43 -21.61
CA GLY A 65 -14.72 29.55 -20.99
C GLY A 65 -15.58 30.79 -20.85
N LEU A 66 -15.70 31.30 -19.62
CA LEU A 66 -16.25 32.62 -19.36
C LEU A 66 -15.15 33.66 -19.62
N LYS A 67 -15.34 34.46 -20.66
CA LYS A 67 -14.46 35.55 -21.08
C LYS A 67 -14.46 36.65 -20.00
N ARG A 68 -13.49 36.63 -19.07
CA ARG A 68 -13.31 37.70 -18.08
C ARG A 68 -12.76 38.95 -18.78
N ARG A 69 -13.56 40.02 -18.79
CA ARG A 69 -13.19 41.37 -19.26
C ARG A 69 -12.05 41.92 -18.38
N ARG A 70 -10.99 42.42 -19.01
CA ARG A 70 -9.97 43.27 -18.37
C ARG A 70 -10.61 44.62 -18.07
N ASN A 71 -10.42 45.12 -16.86
CA ASN A 71 -10.51 46.55 -16.56
C ASN A 71 -9.14 46.99 -16.04
N ASP A 72 -8.63 48.03 -16.68
CA ASP A 72 -7.42 48.76 -16.31
C ASP A 72 -7.64 49.60 -15.04
N ALA A 73 -6.72 49.53 -14.08
CA ALA A 73 -6.55 50.56 -13.06
C ALA A 73 -5.14 50.52 -12.43
N LYS A 74 -4.28 51.39 -12.96
CA LYS A 74 -3.36 52.35 -12.32
C LYS A 74 -2.50 51.94 -11.10
N ASN A 75 -1.22 52.25 -11.28
CA ASN A 75 -0.05 52.26 -10.40
C ASN A 75 -0.23 52.82 -8.99
N GLU A 76 0.43 52.20 -8.01
CA GLU A 76 1.04 52.82 -6.82
C GLU A 76 2.15 51.90 -6.25
N SER A 77 3.18 52.48 -5.63
CA SER A 77 4.36 51.80 -5.05
C SER A 77 4.61 52.30 -3.61
N PRO A 78 5.57 51.75 -2.85
CA PRO A 78 5.45 50.55 -2.00
C PRO A 78 5.61 50.87 -0.49
N SER A 79 5.17 49.99 0.41
CA SER A 79 5.59 50.05 1.82
C SER A 79 6.01 48.69 2.38
N LYS A 80 7.06 48.76 3.19
CA LYS A 80 7.92 47.73 3.74
C LYS A 80 7.21 46.73 4.66
N GLY A 81 7.67 45.48 4.57
CA GLY A 81 7.60 44.49 5.65
C GLY A 81 6.55 43.42 5.43
N ASP A 82 6.94 42.31 4.81
CA ASP A 82 6.50 40.98 5.22
C ASP A 82 7.50 39.92 4.70
N PHE A 83 8.05 39.19 5.66
CA PHE A 83 9.08 38.16 5.51
C PHE A 83 8.43 36.80 5.17
N LEU A 84 9.21 35.93 4.51
CA LEU A 84 9.05 34.47 4.36
C LEU A 84 8.08 33.91 3.28
N VAL A 85 8.60 33.94 2.06
CA VAL A 85 8.79 32.80 1.11
C VAL A 85 7.80 31.63 1.21
N ALA A 86 6.78 31.67 0.35
CA ALA A 86 6.09 30.47 -0.13
C ALA A 86 6.96 29.77 -1.19
N LEU A 87 7.31 28.52 -0.93
CA LEU A 87 7.96 27.62 -1.87
C LEU A 87 7.11 27.46 -3.13
N ARG A 88 7.63 27.89 -4.28
CA ARG A 88 7.24 27.35 -5.58
C ARG A 88 8.46 26.86 -6.34
N ASN A 89 8.36 25.56 -6.57
CA ASN A 89 9.17 24.68 -7.36
C ASN A 89 9.12 25.10 -8.84
N VAL A 90 10.23 25.60 -9.40
CA VAL A 90 10.50 25.56 -10.85
C VAL A 90 11.98 25.80 -11.12
N SER A 91 12.65 24.73 -11.55
CA SER A 91 13.79 24.71 -12.46
C SER A 91 13.57 23.44 -13.30
N SER A 92 13.71 23.37 -14.61
CA SER A 92 14.18 24.33 -15.60
C SER A 92 13.81 23.75 -16.97
N LEU A 93 13.16 24.58 -17.77
CA LEU A 93 13.32 24.81 -19.21
C LEU A 93 14.15 23.81 -20.05
N ALA A 94 13.54 23.29 -21.12
CA ALA A 94 14.10 23.39 -22.48
C ALA A 94 12.99 23.30 -23.54
N CYS A 95 13.05 24.19 -24.52
CA CYS A 95 12.12 24.34 -25.64
C CYS A 95 12.52 23.50 -26.88
N PHE A 96 11.70 23.62 -27.93
CA PHE A 96 11.73 23.10 -29.32
C PHE A 96 10.70 21.97 -29.52
N GLY A 97 9.76 21.99 -30.47
CA GLY A 97 9.58 22.78 -31.69
C GLY A 97 9.20 21.81 -32.82
N ALA A 98 8.08 22.10 -33.50
CA ALA A 98 7.59 21.44 -34.73
C ALA A 98 7.04 20.00 -34.62
N GLY A 99 5.97 19.76 -35.39
CA GLY A 99 5.09 18.62 -35.23
C GLY A 99 5.59 17.30 -35.79
N MET A 100 4.97 16.23 -35.32
CA MET A 100 4.84 14.95 -36.02
C MET A 100 3.66 14.21 -35.36
N LEU A 101 2.81 13.61 -36.17
CA LEU A 101 1.72 12.73 -35.72
C LEU A 101 2.27 11.61 -34.82
N PRO A 102 1.55 11.13 -33.79
CA PRO A 102 2.05 10.02 -33.00
C PRO A 102 2.04 8.76 -33.87
N ASN A 103 3.23 8.32 -34.27
CA ASN A 103 3.43 6.98 -34.78
C ASN A 103 3.15 5.99 -33.65
N ASN A 104 2.57 4.84 -34.00
CA ASN A 104 2.31 3.70 -33.12
C ASN A 104 3.62 2.99 -32.74
N ASP A 105 4.54 3.71 -32.15
CA ASP A 105 5.66 3.13 -31.45
C ASP A 105 5.22 3.00 -30.00
N ILE A 106 4.77 1.79 -29.65
CA ILE A 106 4.60 1.40 -28.25
C ILE A 106 6.00 1.50 -27.64
N ASP A 107 6.25 2.57 -26.90
CA ASP A 107 7.47 2.74 -26.13
C ASP A 107 7.67 1.49 -25.27
N LYS A 108 8.71 0.71 -25.56
CA LYS A 108 9.08 -0.48 -24.78
C LYS A 108 9.43 -0.14 -23.32
N ASP A 109 9.53 1.14 -23.00
CA ASP A 109 9.79 1.67 -21.66
C ASP A 109 8.53 1.71 -20.77
N ASP A 110 7.31 1.67 -21.33
CA ASP A 110 6.07 1.59 -20.54
C ASP A 110 5.82 0.17 -19.97
N ILE A 111 6.48 -0.86 -20.51
CA ILE A 111 6.45 -2.23 -19.97
C ILE A 111 7.24 -2.33 -18.65
N TYR A 112 8.19 -1.41 -18.42
CA TYR A 112 9.00 -1.37 -17.19
C TYR A 112 8.49 -0.38 -16.14
N SER A 113 7.53 0.48 -16.47
CA SER A 113 6.98 1.50 -15.56
C SER A 113 5.96 0.95 -14.53
N SER A 114 5.50 -0.31 -14.69
CA SER A 114 4.65 -1.02 -13.71
C SER A 114 5.36 -2.21 -13.04
N ASN A 115 6.69 -2.16 -12.94
CA ASN A 115 7.50 -3.27 -12.43
C ASN A 115 7.68 -3.26 -10.91
N SER A 116 6.69 -2.75 -10.15
CA SER A 116 6.67 -2.97 -8.71
C SER A 116 6.46 -4.47 -8.46
N PRO A 117 7.41 -5.17 -7.80
CA PRO A 117 7.22 -6.56 -7.44
C PRO A 117 6.00 -6.65 -6.51
N VAL A 118 5.20 -7.69 -6.70
CA VAL A 118 4.08 -7.99 -5.79
C VAL A 118 4.69 -8.29 -4.43
N GLN A 119 4.29 -7.54 -3.41
CA GLN A 119 4.81 -7.67 -2.05
C GLN A 119 3.78 -8.41 -1.19
N VAL A 120 4.22 -9.46 -0.51
CA VAL A 120 3.44 -10.13 0.54
C VAL A 120 3.50 -9.29 1.82
N LYS A 121 2.34 -9.08 2.44
CA LYS A 121 2.21 -8.49 3.78
C LYS A 121 1.47 -9.46 4.70
N LEU A 122 1.82 -9.44 5.98
CA LEU A 122 1.09 -10.21 7.00
C LEU A 122 -0.15 -9.41 7.43
N LEU A 123 -1.33 -9.98 7.21
CA LEU A 123 -2.59 -9.44 7.72
C LEU A 123 -2.86 -10.00 9.12
N CYS A 124 -3.07 -9.15 10.11
CA CYS A 124 -3.30 -9.57 11.49
C CYS A 124 -4.19 -8.59 12.28
N GLY A 125 -4.59 -8.98 13.48
CA GLY A 125 -5.25 -8.08 14.44
C GLY A 125 -4.24 -7.38 15.36
N GLY A 126 -4.73 -6.40 16.13
CA GLY A 126 -3.93 -5.71 17.15
C GLY A 126 -3.38 -6.64 18.24
N ASP A 127 -4.07 -7.74 18.53
CA ASP A 127 -3.66 -8.79 19.46
C ASP A 127 -2.36 -9.49 19.03
N LEU A 128 -2.24 -9.85 17.75
CA LEU A 128 -1.01 -10.43 17.21
C LEU A 128 0.13 -9.40 17.21
N LEU A 129 -0.15 -8.13 16.89
CA LEU A 129 0.85 -7.07 16.94
C LEU A 129 1.43 -6.93 18.36
N GLU A 130 0.56 -6.83 19.37
CA GLU A 130 0.98 -6.70 20.77
C GLU A 130 1.75 -7.93 21.27
N SER A 131 1.51 -9.11 20.67
CA SER A 131 2.26 -10.33 21.00
C SER A 131 3.76 -10.23 20.74
N PHE A 132 4.23 -9.28 19.91
CA PHE A 132 5.65 -9.02 19.72
C PHE A 132 6.39 -8.57 20.98
N ALA A 133 5.67 -8.06 21.99
CA ALA A 133 6.26 -7.72 23.29
C ALA A 133 6.38 -8.92 24.25
N VAL A 134 5.82 -10.08 23.91
CA VAL A 134 5.91 -11.29 24.74
C VAL A 134 7.34 -11.83 24.69
N PRO A 135 8.05 -11.93 25.83
CA PRO A 135 9.41 -12.46 25.87
C PRO A 135 9.47 -13.88 25.31
N ASP A 136 10.52 -14.16 24.53
CA ASP A 136 10.83 -15.47 23.94
C ASP A 136 9.78 -16.06 22.99
N LEU A 137 8.71 -15.31 22.66
CA LEU A 137 7.70 -15.75 21.69
C LEU A 137 8.16 -15.53 20.24
N TRP A 138 8.88 -14.44 19.99
CA TRP A 138 9.35 -14.05 18.67
C TRP A 138 10.87 -13.91 18.65
N SER A 139 11.51 -14.51 17.66
CA SER A 139 12.92 -14.22 17.42
C SER A 139 13.08 -12.78 16.92
N LYS A 140 14.12 -12.08 17.38
CA LYS A 140 14.35 -10.68 16.98
C LYS A 140 14.63 -10.55 15.48
N GLU A 141 15.29 -11.55 14.91
CA GLU A 141 15.60 -11.63 13.48
C GLU A 141 14.34 -11.82 12.64
N ASP A 142 13.42 -12.67 13.10
CA ASP A 142 12.12 -12.86 12.45
C ASP A 142 11.28 -11.58 12.52
N MET A 143 11.21 -10.95 13.70
CA MET A 143 10.46 -9.71 13.86
C MET A 143 10.97 -8.63 12.90
N GLU A 144 12.28 -8.38 12.87
CA GLU A 144 12.90 -7.40 11.97
C GLU A 144 12.65 -7.74 10.49
N THR A 145 12.68 -9.02 10.13
CA THR A 145 12.38 -9.46 8.77
C THR A 145 10.91 -9.25 8.40
N ILE A 146 9.99 -9.61 9.30
CA ILE A 146 8.54 -9.45 9.10
C ILE A 146 8.20 -7.98 8.88
N VAL A 147 8.61 -7.08 9.77
CA VAL A 147 8.24 -5.66 9.67
C VAL A 147 9.09 -4.89 8.66
N GLY A 148 10.35 -5.29 8.46
CA GLY A 148 11.28 -4.63 7.54
C GLY A 148 11.05 -5.01 6.08
N LYS A 149 11.01 -6.31 5.76
CA LYS A 149 10.97 -6.82 4.37
C LYS A 149 9.55 -6.98 3.83
N TYR A 150 8.65 -7.57 4.62
CA TYR A 150 7.29 -7.88 4.18
C TYR A 150 6.33 -6.72 4.52
N GLY A 151 6.21 -6.42 5.81
CA GLY A 151 5.31 -5.43 6.37
C GLY A 151 4.03 -6.06 6.91
N LEU A 152 3.30 -5.24 7.65
CA LEU A 152 2.08 -5.63 8.35
C LEU A 152 0.88 -4.85 7.83
N VAL A 153 -0.28 -5.48 7.86
CA VAL A 153 -1.57 -4.80 7.80
C VAL A 153 -2.32 -5.20 9.06
N VAL A 154 -2.53 -4.25 9.97
CA VAL A 154 -3.08 -4.48 11.30
C VAL A 154 -4.50 -3.95 11.34
N ILE A 155 -5.48 -4.83 11.54
CA ILE A 155 -6.88 -4.45 11.75
C ILE A 155 -7.08 -4.17 13.25
N THR A 156 -7.52 -2.96 13.58
CA THR A 156 -7.76 -2.56 14.97
C THR A 156 -8.93 -3.32 15.57
N ARG A 157 -8.82 -3.74 16.84
CA ARG A 157 -9.92 -4.30 17.63
C ARG A 157 -10.09 -3.56 18.94
N ALA A 158 -11.27 -3.67 19.57
CA ALA A 158 -11.51 -3.03 20.86
C ALA A 158 -10.53 -3.56 21.92
N GLY A 159 -9.91 -2.66 22.67
CA GLY A 159 -8.96 -3.01 23.73
C GLY A 159 -7.49 -3.09 23.30
N THR A 160 -7.18 -2.88 22.01
CA THR A 160 -5.81 -2.77 21.49
C THR A 160 -5.51 -1.34 21.06
N ASP A 161 -4.27 -0.88 21.20
CA ASP A 161 -3.81 0.42 20.68
C ASP A 161 -2.53 0.24 19.84
N PRO A 162 -2.68 -0.13 18.55
CA PRO A 162 -1.55 -0.34 17.65
C PRO A 162 -0.66 0.89 17.49
N TYR A 163 -1.22 2.10 17.54
CA TYR A 163 -0.44 3.33 17.36
C TYR A 163 0.52 3.55 18.53
N LYS A 164 0.01 3.40 19.76
CA LYS A 164 0.82 3.48 20.97
C LYS A 164 1.87 2.38 21.00
N PHE A 165 1.48 1.13 20.71
CA PHE A 165 2.39 -0.01 20.75
C PHE A 165 3.55 0.12 19.74
N ILE A 166 3.28 0.61 18.52
CA ILE A 166 4.33 0.86 17.52
C ILE A 166 5.28 1.95 18.00
N TYR A 167 4.77 3.01 18.63
CA TYR A 167 5.59 4.11 19.14
C TYR A 167 6.52 3.67 20.27
N GLU A 168 6.06 2.79 21.15
CA GLU A 168 6.83 2.30 22.31
C GLU A 168 7.92 1.29 21.94
N SER A 169 7.87 0.70 20.74
CA SER A 169 8.84 -0.29 20.26
C SER A 169 9.78 0.29 19.20
N ASP A 170 11.07 0.37 19.51
CA ASP A 170 12.10 0.89 18.59
C ASP A 170 12.10 0.16 17.23
N GLN A 171 11.93 -1.17 17.24
CA GLN A 171 11.93 -1.97 16.01
C GLN A 171 10.70 -1.67 15.15
N LEU A 172 9.52 -1.55 15.76
CA LEU A 172 8.29 -1.26 15.04
C LEU A 172 8.25 0.19 14.55
N TYR A 173 8.68 1.12 15.38
CA TYR A 173 8.75 2.54 15.04
C TYR A 173 9.70 2.80 13.86
N LYS A 174 10.88 2.15 13.86
CA LYS A 174 11.85 2.20 12.75
C LYS A 174 11.23 1.79 11.42
N HIS A 175 10.33 0.79 11.44
CA HIS A 175 9.69 0.24 10.25
C HIS A 175 8.21 0.64 10.09
N GLN A 176 7.76 1.69 10.79
CA GLN A 176 6.35 2.09 10.85
C GLN A 176 5.75 2.40 9.46
N SER A 177 6.55 2.88 8.51
CA SER A 177 6.10 3.15 7.13
C SER A 177 5.68 1.88 6.39
N ASN A 178 6.07 0.70 6.88
CA ASN A 178 5.71 -0.60 6.33
C ASN A 178 4.61 -1.30 7.14
N ILE A 179 4.06 -0.64 8.17
CA ILE A 179 2.98 -1.13 9.03
C ILE A 179 1.74 -0.29 8.73
N HIS A 180 0.71 -0.93 8.17
CA HIS A 180 -0.53 -0.27 7.77
C HIS A 180 -1.62 -0.57 8.79
N ILE A 181 -2.04 0.44 9.57
CA ILE A 181 -3.14 0.30 10.51
C ILE A 181 -4.46 0.57 9.78
N VAL A 182 -5.39 -0.38 9.87
CA VAL A 182 -6.74 -0.30 9.29
C VAL A 182 -7.75 -0.26 10.41
N ASN A 183 -8.42 0.89 10.55
CA ASN A 183 -9.43 1.08 11.58
C ASN A 183 -10.73 0.34 11.22
N GLU A 184 -11.13 -0.59 12.07
CA GLU A 184 -12.45 -1.24 12.01
C GLU A 184 -13.49 -0.34 12.71
N TRP A 185 -14.25 0.43 11.93
CA TRP A 185 -15.29 1.33 12.49
C TRP A 185 -16.53 0.59 12.98
N ILE A 186 -16.79 -0.60 12.42
CA ILE A 186 -17.91 -1.47 12.81
C ILE A 186 -17.31 -2.68 13.49
N HIS A 187 -17.19 -2.60 14.81
CA HIS A 187 -16.56 -3.63 15.63
C HIS A 187 -17.27 -4.97 15.50
N ASN A 188 -16.51 -6.02 15.21
CA ASN A 188 -16.99 -7.39 15.22
C ASN A 188 -16.24 -8.22 16.28
N GLU A 189 -16.86 -8.42 17.44
CA GLU A 189 -16.21 -9.08 18.59
C GLU A 189 -16.45 -10.59 18.69
N ILE A 190 -16.60 -11.24 17.52
CA ILE A 190 -16.60 -12.70 17.40
C ILE A 190 -15.16 -13.21 17.56
N SER A 191 -14.94 -14.15 18.47
CA SER A 191 -13.64 -14.80 18.66
C SER A 191 -13.81 -16.32 18.73
N SER A 192 -12.80 -17.06 18.25
CA SER A 192 -12.82 -18.53 18.27
C SER A 192 -12.92 -19.11 19.67
N THR A 193 -12.53 -18.36 20.72
CA THR A 193 -12.67 -18.79 22.13
C THR A 193 -14.12 -18.70 22.62
N LYS A 194 -14.93 -17.80 22.05
CA LYS A 194 -16.34 -17.61 22.44
C LYS A 194 -17.30 -18.53 21.69
N ILE A 195 -16.87 -19.05 20.53
CA ILE A 195 -17.63 -19.98 19.68
C ILE A 195 -17.31 -21.41 20.09
#